data_AF-A0A452XYR0-F1
#
_entry.id   AF-A0A452XYR0-F1
#
_cell.length_a   1.000
_cell.length_b   1.000
_cell.length_c   1.000
_cell.angle_alpha   90.00
_cell.angle_beta   90.00
_cell.angle_gamma   90.00
#
_symmetry.space_group_name_H-M   'P 1'
#
loop_
_entity.id
_entity.type
_entity.pdbx_description
1 polymer ?
#
loop_
_entity_poly.entity_id
_entity_poly.type
_entity_poly.pdbx_seq_one_letter_code
_entity_poly.pdbx_strand_id
1 'polypeptide(L)'
;MAVTVEITQSTVLEPSRESARGGGKKVPLTVFDRASTDGYIPAVFAWNAPAPTNDALKAGLVAAVARFPHLAGRFAADDHGRKCFHLNDAGVLVLEATADTDLADALAHDVSAHINELYPKAEKERANEPIFQAQLTRYACGGLVIGTACHHQVADGQSMSVFYTAWASAVRTDSAVLTSPFVDRSATVVPRSPPTPAYDHRNIEFKGELSWSHSYGVLPMDRIKNLAVHFPDEFIADLKARVGTRCSTFQCLLAHAWKKVRDLLSSSYPVVVSAIRDAVALVDDEYIQSFIDFGEAERGVIEDGGEELASTAATPGTMFCPDLEVDSWLGFRFHDLDFGCGPPCAFLPPDLPIEGIM
;
A
#
# COMPACT_ATOMS: atom_id res chain seq x y z
N MET A 1 -8.72 -3.61 29.36
CA MET A 1 -7.38 -3.02 29.59
C MET A 1 -6.67 -3.03 28.25
N ALA A 2 -5.87 -2.01 27.92
CA ALA A 2 -5.10 -2.03 26.69
C ALA A 2 -4.18 -3.24 26.67
N VAL A 3 -4.12 -3.96 25.55
CA VAL A 3 -3.23 -5.11 25.37
C VAL A 3 -1.82 -4.56 25.14
N THR A 4 -0.89 -4.91 26.03
CA THR A 4 0.51 -4.47 25.91
C THR A 4 1.24 -5.39 24.93
N VAL A 5 1.91 -4.77 23.96
CA VAL A 5 2.87 -5.44 23.07
C VAL A 5 4.28 -5.04 23.49
N GLU A 6 5.14 -6.03 23.76
CA GLU A 6 6.54 -5.81 24.14
C GLU A 6 7.45 -6.24 22.99
N ILE A 7 8.29 -5.31 22.50
CA ILE A 7 9.34 -5.63 21.52
C ILE A 7 10.50 -6.31 22.25
N THR A 8 10.79 -7.56 21.89
CA THR A 8 11.83 -8.37 22.51
C THR A 8 13.13 -8.36 21.71
N GLN A 9 13.05 -8.17 20.38
CA GLN A 9 14.22 -8.08 19.52
C GLN A 9 13.98 -7.13 18.34
N SER A 10 15.05 -6.46 17.92
CA SER A 10 15.10 -5.64 16.71
C SER A 10 16.31 -6.05 15.88
N THR A 11 16.12 -6.37 14.61
CA THR A 11 17.19 -6.87 13.74
C THR A 11 16.96 -6.43 12.30
N VAL A 12 18.02 -5.98 11.63
CA VAL A 12 17.99 -5.75 10.18
C VAL A 12 18.42 -7.04 9.48
N LEU A 13 17.59 -7.53 8.57
CA LEU A 13 17.85 -8.73 7.79
C LEU A 13 18.27 -8.35 6.37
N GLU A 14 19.52 -8.67 6.03
CA GLU A 14 20.11 -8.41 4.73
C GLU A 14 20.00 -9.65 3.83
N PRO A 15 19.74 -9.49 2.52
CA PRO A 15 19.94 -10.57 1.54
C PRO A 15 21.39 -11.06 1.59
N SER A 16 21.59 -12.38 1.45
CA SER A 16 22.96 -12.92 1.34
C SER A 16 23.65 -12.36 0.08
N ARG A 17 24.98 -12.19 0.13
CA ARG A 17 25.76 -11.67 -1.01
C ARG A 17 25.54 -12.45 -2.32
N GLU A 18 25.32 -13.76 -2.23
CA GLU A 18 25.07 -14.62 -3.40
C GLU A 18 23.66 -14.43 -3.98
N SER A 19 22.71 -14.05 -3.13
CA SER A 19 21.31 -13.80 -3.51
C SER A 19 21.00 -12.32 -3.81
N ALA A 20 21.89 -11.42 -3.42
CA ALA A 20 21.74 -9.97 -3.55
C ALA A 20 21.60 -9.57 -5.02
N ARG A 21 20.58 -8.76 -5.32
CA ARG A 21 20.28 -8.31 -6.69
C ARG A 21 20.25 -6.79 -6.83
N GLY A 22 20.45 -6.03 -5.75
CA GLY A 22 20.41 -4.58 -5.81
C GLY A 22 21.58 -3.97 -6.58
N GLY A 23 22.78 -4.54 -6.42
CA GLY A 23 23.96 -4.16 -7.21
C GLY A 23 24.42 -2.71 -6.98
N GLY A 24 23.97 -2.05 -5.90
CA GLY A 24 24.35 -0.68 -5.52
C GLY A 24 23.83 0.40 -6.46
N LYS A 25 22.89 0.08 -7.35
CA LYS A 25 22.41 1.02 -8.36
C LYS A 25 21.47 2.05 -7.73
N LYS A 26 21.60 3.30 -8.16
CA LYS A 26 20.56 4.32 -7.95
C LYS A 26 19.58 4.24 -9.11
N VAL A 27 18.30 4.07 -8.82
CA VAL A 27 17.21 3.97 -9.79
C VAL A 27 16.26 5.14 -9.59
N PRO A 28 15.99 5.97 -10.61
CA PRO A 28 15.08 7.09 -10.46
C PRO A 28 13.66 6.60 -10.21
N LEU A 29 12.87 7.40 -9.49
CA LEU A 29 11.44 7.17 -9.37
C LEU A 29 10.78 7.35 -10.74
N THR A 30 9.82 6.50 -11.06
CA THR A 30 8.94 6.67 -12.22
C THR A 30 7.88 7.73 -11.95
N VAL A 31 7.13 8.14 -12.97
CA VAL A 31 6.01 9.08 -12.80
C VAL A 31 4.91 8.51 -11.88
N PHE A 32 4.67 7.19 -11.93
CA PHE A 32 3.73 6.51 -11.03
C PHE A 32 4.20 6.53 -9.58
N ASP A 33 5.49 6.29 -9.35
CA ASP A 33 6.08 6.34 -8.02
C ASP A 33 5.97 7.74 -7.42
N ARG A 34 6.22 8.78 -8.23
CA ARG A 34 6.13 10.18 -7.84
C ARG A 34 4.69 10.62 -7.54
N ALA A 35 3.72 10.11 -8.29
CA ALA A 35 2.31 10.40 -8.09
C ALA A 35 1.68 9.64 -6.92
N SER A 36 2.25 8.51 -6.49
CA SER A 36 1.76 7.77 -5.33
C SER A 36 2.03 8.49 -4.00
N THR A 37 1.36 8.04 -2.93
CA THR A 37 1.52 8.56 -1.57
C THR A 37 2.97 8.50 -1.09
N ASP A 38 3.52 9.65 -0.70
CA ASP A 38 4.84 9.72 -0.07
C ASP A 38 4.75 9.40 1.44
N GLY A 39 4.62 8.11 1.75
CA GLY A 39 4.52 7.62 3.12
C GLY A 39 4.51 6.10 3.22
N TYR A 40 4.57 5.60 4.46
CA TYR A 40 4.48 4.17 4.76
C TYR A 40 3.03 3.73 4.90
N ILE A 41 2.67 2.64 4.23
CA ILE A 41 1.38 1.98 4.37
C ILE A 41 1.54 0.77 5.28
N PRO A 42 0.84 0.75 6.42
CA PRO A 42 0.86 -0.40 7.29
C PRO A 42 -0.16 -1.46 6.85
N ALA A 43 0.17 -2.73 7.07
CA ALA A 43 -0.73 -3.87 6.83
C ALA A 43 -0.56 -4.90 7.94
N VAL A 44 -1.65 -5.35 8.57
CA VAL A 44 -1.61 -6.24 9.73
C VAL A 44 -2.47 -7.48 9.48
N PHE A 45 -1.87 -8.66 9.68
CA PHE A 45 -2.49 -9.96 9.43
C PHE A 45 -2.36 -10.84 10.66
N ALA A 46 -3.40 -11.62 10.97
CA ALA A 46 -3.43 -12.52 12.12
C ALA A 46 -3.56 -13.99 11.70
N TRP A 47 -2.87 -14.88 12.42
CA TRP A 47 -2.98 -16.33 12.29
C TRP A 47 -3.24 -16.97 13.65
N ASN A 48 -4.18 -17.91 13.67
CA ASN A 48 -4.39 -18.77 14.82
C ASN A 48 -3.20 -19.73 15.02
N ALA A 49 -3.07 -20.27 16.23
CA ALA A 49 -2.11 -21.33 16.49
C ALA A 49 -2.51 -22.65 15.78
N PRO A 50 -1.54 -23.49 15.39
CA PRO A 50 -0.10 -23.24 15.41
C PRO A 50 0.35 -22.37 14.24
N ALA A 51 1.23 -21.41 14.50
CA ALA A 51 1.87 -20.57 13.48
C ALA A 51 3.37 -20.97 13.31
N PRO A 52 3.99 -20.73 12.14
CA PRO A 52 5.41 -20.99 11.91
C PRO A 52 6.32 -20.29 12.92
N THR A 53 7.55 -20.73 13.12
CA THR A 53 8.51 -20.09 14.03
C THR A 53 9.02 -18.75 13.50
N ASN A 54 9.52 -17.87 14.38
CA ASN A 54 10.14 -16.61 13.94
C ASN A 54 11.33 -16.85 13.02
N ASP A 55 12.15 -17.88 13.27
CA ASP A 55 13.29 -18.19 12.42
C ASP A 55 12.88 -18.63 11.01
N ALA A 56 11.82 -19.44 10.89
CA ALA A 56 11.28 -19.81 9.58
C ALA A 56 10.75 -18.58 8.81
N LEU A 57 10.02 -17.70 9.50
CA LEU A 57 9.50 -16.45 8.92
C LEU A 57 10.64 -15.54 8.47
N LYS A 58 11.67 -15.33 9.30
CA LYS A 58 12.85 -14.52 8.97
C LYS A 58 13.65 -15.10 7.81
N ALA A 59 13.88 -16.41 7.78
CA ALA A 59 14.58 -17.09 6.69
C ALA A 59 13.82 -16.94 5.36
N GLY A 60 12.51 -17.21 5.36
CA GLY A 60 11.67 -17.00 4.18
C GLY A 60 11.61 -15.54 3.74
N LEU A 61 11.65 -14.58 4.68
CA LEU A 61 11.64 -13.15 4.37
C LEU A 61 12.92 -12.75 3.63
N VAL A 62 14.08 -13.18 4.13
CA VAL A 62 15.39 -12.94 3.47
C VAL A 62 15.40 -13.50 2.05
N ALA A 63 14.91 -14.73 1.88
CA ALA A 63 14.84 -15.38 0.57
C ALA A 63 13.89 -14.67 -0.39
N ALA A 64 12.73 -14.21 0.08
CA ALA A 64 11.77 -13.46 -0.71
C ALA A 64 12.32 -12.08 -1.10
N VAL A 65 12.81 -11.30 -0.14
CA VAL A 65 13.33 -9.95 -0.35
C VAL A 65 14.49 -9.92 -1.36
N ALA A 66 15.32 -10.97 -1.42
CA ALA A 66 16.35 -11.10 -2.44
C ALA A 66 15.81 -11.08 -3.91
N ARG A 67 14.52 -11.38 -4.11
CA ARG A 67 13.84 -11.27 -5.41
C ARG A 67 13.19 -9.90 -5.64
N PHE A 68 13.08 -9.07 -4.61
CA PHE A 68 12.46 -7.74 -4.61
C PHE A 68 13.48 -6.70 -4.11
N PRO A 69 14.55 -6.40 -4.87
CA PRO A 69 15.68 -5.60 -4.39
C PRO A 69 15.30 -4.20 -3.92
N HIS A 70 14.21 -3.62 -4.45
CA HIS A 70 13.69 -2.34 -4.00
C HIS A 70 13.26 -2.35 -2.53
N LEU A 71 12.76 -3.48 -2.01
CA LEU A 71 12.33 -3.60 -0.61
C LEU A 71 13.51 -3.67 0.38
N ALA A 72 14.68 -4.17 -0.07
CA ALA A 72 15.92 -4.16 0.70
C ALA A 72 16.73 -2.86 0.55
N GLY A 73 16.29 -1.95 -0.33
CA GLY A 73 16.99 -0.71 -0.61
C GLY A 73 16.73 0.38 0.41
N ARG A 74 17.16 1.59 0.06
CA ARG A 74 16.88 2.84 0.78
C ARG A 74 16.50 3.94 -0.19
N PHE A 75 15.82 4.97 0.27
CA PHE A 75 15.81 6.23 -0.47
C PHE A 75 17.17 6.90 -0.41
N ALA A 76 17.54 7.57 -1.50
CA ALA A 76 18.73 8.38 -1.61
C ALA A 76 18.47 9.59 -2.52
N ALA A 77 19.46 10.47 -2.60
CA ALA A 77 19.53 11.49 -3.64
C ALA A 77 20.42 10.99 -4.79
N ASP A 78 20.00 11.23 -6.03
CA ASP A 78 20.85 11.07 -7.21
C ASP A 78 21.88 12.21 -7.29
N ASP A 79 22.68 12.22 -8.36
CA ASP A 79 23.77 13.19 -8.51
C ASP A 79 23.27 14.62 -8.76
N HIS A 80 21.98 14.80 -9.02
CA HIS A 80 21.29 16.09 -9.17
C HIS A 80 20.47 16.45 -7.92
N GLY A 81 20.58 15.67 -6.83
CA GLY A 81 19.85 15.92 -5.59
C GLY A 81 18.41 15.40 -5.59
N ARG A 82 17.97 14.67 -6.63
CA ARG A 82 16.60 14.17 -6.77
C ARG A 82 16.39 12.88 -5.99
N LYS A 83 15.20 12.69 -5.42
CA LYS A 83 14.85 11.45 -4.72
C LYS A 83 14.95 10.26 -5.70
N CYS A 84 15.62 9.20 -5.27
CA CYS A 84 15.78 7.95 -6.03
C CYS A 84 15.83 6.74 -5.09
N PHE A 85 15.67 5.54 -5.65
CA PHE A 85 15.92 4.31 -4.92
C PHE A 85 17.39 3.93 -5.00
N HIS A 86 18.02 3.68 -3.86
CA HIS A 86 19.34 3.07 -3.79
C HIS A 86 19.19 1.58 -3.48
N LEU A 87 19.46 0.75 -4.48
CA LEU A 87 19.39 -0.70 -4.38
C LEU A 87 20.68 -1.25 -3.74
N ASN A 88 20.89 -0.94 -2.47
CA ASN A 88 22.12 -1.21 -1.72
C ASN A 88 22.08 -2.49 -0.88
N ASP A 89 21.01 -3.27 -0.97
CA ASP A 89 20.79 -4.50 -0.20
C ASP A 89 20.95 -4.30 1.32
N ALA A 90 20.69 -3.08 1.85
CA ALA A 90 20.79 -2.73 3.27
C ALA A 90 19.72 -3.40 4.15
N GLY A 91 18.90 -4.28 3.58
CA GLY A 91 18.01 -5.16 4.28
C GLY A 91 16.72 -4.51 4.78
N VAL A 92 15.93 -5.32 5.46
CA VAL A 92 14.61 -4.97 6.02
C VAL A 92 14.65 -5.02 7.54
N LEU A 93 13.92 -4.13 8.22
CA LEU A 93 13.80 -4.19 9.67
C LEU A 93 12.79 -5.27 10.08
N VAL A 94 13.18 -6.13 11.01
CA VAL A 94 12.29 -7.09 11.66
C VAL A 94 12.30 -6.85 13.17
N LEU A 95 11.11 -6.65 13.71
CA LEU A 95 10.84 -6.60 15.15
C LEU A 95 10.22 -7.93 15.58
N GLU A 96 10.72 -8.51 16.66
CA GLU A 96 10.06 -9.64 17.34
C GLU A 96 9.41 -9.10 18.60
N ALA A 97 8.18 -9.51 18.86
CA ALA A 97 7.39 -8.99 19.94
C ALA A 97 6.50 -10.06 20.58
N THR A 98 6.04 -9.80 21.80
CA THR A 98 5.12 -10.66 22.54
C THR A 98 3.96 -9.88 23.13
N ALA A 99 2.80 -10.53 23.24
CA ALA A 99 1.63 -10.03 23.97
C ALA A 99 1.17 -11.12 24.95
N ASP A 100 1.11 -10.79 26.24
CA ASP A 100 0.73 -11.71 27.32
C ASP A 100 -0.81 -11.84 27.43
N THR A 101 -1.43 -12.23 26.33
CA THR A 101 -2.87 -12.46 26.21
C THR A 101 -3.15 -13.42 25.06
N ASP A 102 -4.37 -13.93 24.99
CA ASP A 102 -4.83 -14.74 23.88
C ASP A 102 -5.20 -13.85 22.68
N LEU A 103 -4.90 -14.32 21.46
CA LEU A 103 -5.17 -13.57 20.24
C LEU A 103 -6.66 -13.22 20.11
N ALA A 104 -7.56 -14.16 20.44
CA ALA A 104 -9.00 -13.93 20.36
C ALA A 104 -9.46 -12.81 21.31
N ASP A 105 -8.92 -12.76 22.53
CA ASP A 105 -9.25 -11.74 23.53
C ASP A 105 -8.72 -10.36 23.11
N ALA A 106 -7.51 -10.34 22.53
CA ALA A 106 -6.87 -9.12 22.02
C ALA A 106 -7.61 -8.51 20.83
N LEU A 107 -8.24 -9.34 20.00
CA LEU A 107 -9.04 -8.88 18.86
C LEU A 107 -10.51 -8.57 19.22
N ALA A 108 -10.92 -8.82 20.47
CA ALA A 108 -12.28 -8.54 20.94
C ALA A 108 -12.42 -7.17 21.63
N HIS A 109 -11.32 -6.56 22.09
CA HIS A 109 -11.35 -5.34 22.92
C HIS A 109 -10.38 -4.27 22.41
N ASP A 110 -10.85 -3.02 22.31
CA ASP A 110 -10.03 -1.83 21.96
C ASP A 110 -9.11 -2.03 20.73
N VAL A 111 -9.71 -2.63 19.70
CA VAL A 111 -9.01 -3.16 18.52
C VAL A 111 -8.17 -2.09 17.82
N SER A 112 -8.63 -0.85 17.73
CA SER A 112 -7.87 0.24 17.08
C SER A 112 -6.59 0.58 17.85
N ALA A 113 -6.67 0.76 19.18
CA ALA A 113 -5.47 1.04 19.99
C ALA A 113 -4.48 -0.12 19.94
N HIS A 114 -4.97 -1.35 20.00
CA HIS A 114 -4.14 -2.54 19.92
C HIS A 114 -3.50 -2.72 18.53
N ILE A 115 -4.23 -2.54 17.43
CA ILE A 115 -3.69 -2.62 16.06
C ILE A 115 -2.54 -1.64 15.86
N ASN A 116 -2.63 -0.44 16.45
CA ASN A 116 -1.58 0.55 16.37
C ASN A 116 -0.26 0.04 16.97
N GLU A 117 -0.25 -0.91 17.91
CA GLU A 117 0.98 -1.48 18.47
C GLU A 117 1.51 -2.70 17.68
N LEU A 118 0.83 -3.11 16.61
CA LEU A 118 1.11 -4.38 15.91
C LEU A 118 1.99 -4.26 14.67
N TYR A 119 2.47 -3.07 14.32
CA TYR A 119 3.33 -2.84 13.15
C TYR A 119 4.44 -1.83 13.43
N PRO A 120 5.56 -1.86 12.66
CA PRO A 120 6.67 -0.93 12.84
C PRO A 120 6.27 0.55 12.64
N LYS A 121 6.78 1.42 13.51
CA LYS A 121 6.60 2.89 13.43
C LYS A 121 7.65 3.52 12.52
N ALA A 122 7.51 3.25 11.22
CA ALA A 122 8.39 3.77 10.18
C ALA A 122 8.15 5.28 9.93
N GLU A 123 9.23 6.05 9.77
CA GLU A 123 9.18 7.51 9.55
C GLU A 123 9.94 7.87 8.28
N LYS A 124 9.28 8.52 7.32
CA LYS A 124 9.90 8.81 6.02
C LYS A 124 11.03 9.84 6.09
N GLU A 125 11.02 10.70 7.09
CA GLU A 125 12.03 11.72 7.33
C GLU A 125 13.29 11.16 8.00
N ARG A 126 13.24 9.94 8.55
CA ARG A 126 14.37 9.34 9.22
C ARG A 126 15.45 8.94 8.21
N ALA A 127 16.67 9.39 8.47
CA ALA A 127 17.81 9.02 7.64
C ALA A 127 18.01 7.50 7.61
N ASN A 128 18.21 6.94 6.42
CA ASN A 128 18.45 5.51 6.22
C ASN A 128 17.30 4.60 6.71
N GLU A 129 16.06 5.10 6.77
CA GLU A 129 14.87 4.31 7.11
C GLU A 129 14.68 3.15 6.11
N PRO A 130 14.53 1.90 6.58
CA PRO A 130 14.26 0.75 5.71
C PRO A 130 12.92 0.88 4.99
N ILE A 131 12.94 0.62 3.68
CA ILE A 131 11.77 0.69 2.80
C ILE A 131 10.65 -0.26 3.23
N PHE A 132 11.01 -1.48 3.64
CA PHE A 132 10.10 -2.49 4.15
C PHE A 132 10.50 -2.88 5.56
N GLN A 133 9.50 -2.99 6.43
CA GLN A 133 9.64 -3.36 7.83
C GLN A 133 8.55 -4.35 8.21
N ALA A 134 8.86 -5.28 9.11
CA ALA A 134 7.91 -6.25 9.65
C ALA A 134 8.03 -6.35 11.17
N GLN A 135 6.92 -6.65 11.82
CA GLN A 135 6.82 -6.99 13.23
C GLN A 135 6.13 -8.34 13.38
N LEU A 136 6.74 -9.25 14.13
CA LEU A 136 6.24 -10.58 14.43
C LEU A 136 5.80 -10.61 15.90
N THR A 137 4.50 -10.45 16.16
CA THR A 137 3.94 -10.44 17.52
C THR A 137 3.36 -11.81 17.88
N ARG A 138 3.91 -12.45 18.93
CA ARG A 138 3.45 -13.74 19.45
C ARG A 138 2.52 -13.57 20.65
N TYR A 139 1.42 -14.30 20.64
CA TYR A 139 0.42 -14.32 21.71
C TYR A 139 0.61 -15.52 22.64
N ALA A 140 0.10 -15.44 23.87
CA ALA A 140 0.20 -16.50 24.88
C ALA A 140 -0.41 -17.82 24.38
N CYS A 141 -1.49 -17.76 23.59
CA CYS A 141 -2.12 -18.92 22.97
C CYS A 141 -1.34 -19.53 21.78
N GLY A 142 -0.16 -19.00 21.43
CA GLY A 142 0.63 -19.40 20.27
C GLY A 142 0.19 -18.77 18.94
N GLY A 143 -0.79 -17.87 18.97
CA GLY A 143 -1.20 -17.08 17.81
C GLY A 143 -0.10 -16.11 17.36
N LEU A 144 -0.18 -15.68 16.10
CA LEU A 144 0.79 -14.79 15.47
C LEU A 144 0.06 -13.62 14.80
N VAL A 145 0.55 -12.41 15.02
CA VAL A 145 0.25 -11.25 14.19
C VAL A 145 1.51 -10.83 13.46
N ILE A 146 1.40 -10.62 12.14
CA ILE A 146 2.43 -9.99 11.34
C ILE A 146 1.92 -8.62 10.91
N GLY A 147 2.50 -7.57 11.46
CA GLY A 147 2.34 -6.22 10.96
C GLY A 147 3.51 -5.83 10.08
N THR A 148 3.25 -5.06 9.04
CA THR A 148 4.27 -4.59 8.11
C THR A 148 4.06 -3.12 7.84
N ALA A 149 5.13 -2.44 7.45
CA ALA A 149 5.10 -1.07 6.94
C ALA A 149 5.98 -1.01 5.68
N CYS A 150 5.40 -0.56 4.57
CA CYS A 150 6.12 -0.41 3.29
C CYS A 150 5.91 0.99 2.72
N HIS A 151 6.96 1.63 2.22
CA HIS A 151 6.83 2.93 1.59
C HIS A 151 6.06 2.83 0.26
N HIS A 152 4.96 3.57 0.10
CA HIS A 152 4.02 3.39 -1.02
C HIS A 152 4.63 3.72 -2.40
N GLN A 153 5.56 4.67 -2.47
CA GLN A 153 6.30 4.96 -3.71
C GLN A 153 7.11 3.76 -4.25
N VAL A 154 7.36 2.73 -3.44
CA VAL A 154 8.07 1.53 -3.89
C VAL A 154 7.13 0.49 -4.47
N ALA A 155 5.94 0.33 -3.90
CA ALA A 155 5.03 -0.74 -4.27
C ALA A 155 3.59 -0.33 -3.97
N ASP A 156 2.71 -0.61 -4.93
CA ASP A 156 1.26 -0.56 -4.73
C ASP A 156 0.75 -1.81 -3.99
N GLY A 157 -0.54 -1.81 -3.64
CA GLY A 157 -1.16 -2.93 -2.92
C GLY A 157 -1.04 -4.27 -3.65
N GLN A 158 -1.07 -4.28 -4.98
CA GLN A 158 -0.94 -5.51 -5.77
C GLN A 158 0.50 -6.06 -5.74
N SER A 159 1.49 -5.20 -5.91
CA SER A 159 2.91 -5.56 -5.79
C SER A 159 3.22 -6.11 -4.40
N MET A 160 2.66 -5.49 -3.35
CA MET A 160 2.78 -5.99 -1.99
C MET A 160 2.07 -7.34 -1.79
N SER A 161 0.89 -7.54 -2.38
CA SER A 161 0.20 -8.83 -2.36
C SER A 161 1.04 -9.96 -2.98
N VAL A 162 1.70 -9.68 -4.11
CA VAL A 162 2.64 -10.62 -4.76
C VAL A 162 3.85 -10.88 -3.87
N PHE A 163 4.38 -9.86 -3.19
CA PHE A 163 5.49 -10.03 -2.26
C PHE A 163 5.12 -10.91 -1.06
N TYR A 164 3.99 -10.66 -0.39
CA TYR A 164 3.58 -11.45 0.78
C TYR A 164 3.33 -12.91 0.42
N THR A 165 2.70 -13.18 -0.74
CA THR A 165 2.50 -14.55 -1.22
C THR A 165 3.83 -15.24 -1.57
N ALA A 166 4.81 -14.50 -2.12
CA ALA A 166 6.16 -15.01 -2.34
C ALA A 166 6.88 -15.32 -1.01
N TRP A 167 6.73 -14.45 0.01
CA TRP A 167 7.27 -14.69 1.35
C TRP A 167 6.65 -15.95 1.98
N ALA A 168 5.33 -16.08 1.95
CA ALA A 168 4.65 -17.28 2.43
C ALA A 168 5.09 -18.56 1.71
N SER A 169 5.23 -18.51 0.39
CA SER A 169 5.78 -19.62 -0.39
C SER A 169 7.21 -19.98 0.01
N ALA A 170 8.06 -18.97 0.25
CA ALA A 170 9.44 -19.20 0.69
C ALA A 170 9.48 -19.93 2.03
N VAL A 171 8.63 -19.56 2.99
CA VAL A 171 8.52 -20.25 4.28
C VAL A 171 8.03 -21.69 4.11
N ARG A 172 6.94 -21.90 3.36
CA ARG A 172 6.37 -23.25 3.15
C ARG A 172 7.31 -24.23 2.47
N THR A 173 8.12 -23.73 1.55
CA THR A 173 8.95 -24.58 0.67
C THR A 173 10.42 -24.61 1.09
N ASP A 174 10.75 -24.05 2.25
CA ASP A 174 12.14 -23.87 2.70
C ASP A 174 13.00 -23.21 1.62
N SER A 175 12.45 -22.14 1.03
CA SER A 175 13.02 -21.36 -0.08
C SER A 175 13.24 -22.12 -1.40
N ALA A 176 12.74 -23.36 -1.54
CA ALA A 176 12.85 -24.12 -2.78
C ALA A 176 12.04 -23.51 -3.93
N VAL A 177 10.93 -22.83 -3.63
CA VAL A 177 10.07 -22.15 -4.62
C VAL A 177 10.03 -20.66 -4.35
N LEU A 178 10.69 -19.89 -5.23
CA LEU A 178 10.74 -18.44 -5.18
C LEU A 178 10.34 -17.84 -6.52
N THR A 179 9.22 -17.12 -6.52
CA THR A 179 8.75 -16.34 -7.67
C THR A 179 9.69 -15.15 -7.90
N SER A 180 10.08 -14.91 -9.15
CA SER A 180 10.80 -13.69 -9.53
C SER A 180 9.82 -12.67 -10.09
N PRO A 181 9.60 -11.53 -9.43
CA PRO A 181 8.82 -10.43 -9.99
C PRO A 181 9.58 -9.77 -11.15
N PHE A 182 8.84 -9.06 -12.01
CA PHE A 182 9.44 -8.11 -12.93
C PHE A 182 9.75 -6.82 -12.17
N VAL A 183 11.02 -6.43 -12.10
CA VAL A 183 11.49 -5.30 -11.27
C VAL A 183 12.19 -4.21 -12.07
N ASP A 184 12.30 -4.37 -13.39
CA ASP A 184 12.89 -3.36 -14.26
C ASP A 184 11.86 -2.26 -14.58
N ARG A 185 11.82 -1.25 -13.71
CA ARG A 185 10.90 -0.10 -13.86
C ARG A 185 11.17 0.71 -15.14
N SER A 186 12.40 0.70 -15.65
CA SER A 186 12.75 1.45 -16.86
C SER A 186 12.13 0.83 -18.12
N ALA A 187 11.96 -0.49 -18.12
CA ALA A 187 11.31 -1.21 -19.20
C ALA A 187 9.78 -1.06 -19.20
N THR A 188 9.16 -0.66 -18.07
CA THR A 188 7.71 -0.42 -17.99
C THR A 188 7.29 1.00 -18.32
N VAL A 189 8.20 1.97 -18.26
CA VAL A 189 7.91 3.40 -18.39
C VAL A 189 8.69 3.96 -19.57
N VAL A 190 8.24 3.61 -20.77
CA VAL A 190 8.86 4.03 -22.04
C VAL A 190 8.02 5.14 -22.69
N PRO A 191 8.52 6.40 -22.72
CA PRO A 191 7.80 7.50 -23.35
C PRO A 191 7.83 7.40 -24.88
N ARG A 192 6.86 8.04 -25.53
CA ARG A 192 6.89 8.30 -26.98
C ARG A 192 8.03 9.24 -27.33
N SER A 193 8.41 9.24 -28.61
CA SER A 193 9.46 10.13 -29.13
C SER A 193 8.93 10.96 -30.30
N PRO A 194 8.69 12.28 -30.12
CA PRO A 194 8.81 13.03 -28.86
C PRO A 194 7.72 12.64 -27.83
N PRO A 195 7.92 12.91 -26.53
CA PRO A 195 6.87 12.77 -25.53
C PRO A 195 5.71 13.72 -25.85
N THR A 196 4.48 13.21 -25.91
CA THR A 196 3.29 14.00 -26.23
C THR A 196 2.17 13.72 -25.23
N PRO A 197 2.19 14.35 -24.04
CA PRO A 197 1.09 14.25 -23.09
C PRO A 197 -0.21 14.76 -23.73
N ALA A 198 -1.27 13.94 -23.67
CA ALA A 198 -2.58 14.25 -24.24
C ALA A 198 -3.55 14.82 -23.19
N TYR A 199 -3.27 14.63 -21.91
CA TYR A 199 -4.11 15.05 -20.78
C TYR A 199 -3.34 15.96 -19.82
N ASP A 200 -4.10 16.71 -19.01
CA ASP A 200 -3.57 17.68 -18.05
C ASP A 200 -3.14 17.05 -16.72
N HIS A 201 -2.13 16.16 -16.79
CA HIS A 201 -1.68 15.42 -15.62
C HIS A 201 -1.05 16.31 -14.54
N ARG A 202 -0.54 17.48 -14.96
CA ARG A 202 0.01 18.51 -14.09
C ARG A 202 -0.99 19.00 -13.05
N ASN A 203 -2.30 18.96 -13.34
CA ASN A 203 -3.34 19.48 -12.48
C ASN A 203 -4.29 18.40 -11.92
N ILE A 204 -4.10 17.13 -12.33
CA ILE A 204 -4.90 15.98 -11.88
C ILE A 204 -4.10 15.13 -10.88
N GLU A 205 -2.99 14.52 -11.30
CA GLU A 205 -2.13 13.69 -10.44
C GLU A 205 -1.08 14.51 -9.67
N PHE A 206 -0.85 15.75 -10.11
CA PHE A 206 0.11 16.67 -9.51
C PHE A 206 -0.54 18.01 -9.15
N LYS A 207 0.13 18.74 -8.26
CA LYS A 207 -0.29 20.06 -7.76
C LYS A 207 0.31 21.17 -8.61
N GLY A 208 -0.16 21.27 -9.86
CA GLY A 208 0.14 22.37 -10.76
C GLY A 208 -0.59 23.68 -10.43
N GLU A 209 -0.31 24.72 -11.20
CA GLU A 209 -0.86 26.07 -11.01
C GLU A 209 -2.39 26.14 -11.09
N LEU A 210 -2.99 25.23 -11.87
CA LEU A 210 -4.43 25.12 -12.08
C LEU A 210 -5.00 23.85 -11.42
N SER A 211 -4.32 23.29 -10.42
CA SER A 211 -4.82 22.10 -9.75
C SER A 211 -6.10 22.44 -8.99
N TRP A 212 -7.20 21.77 -9.35
CA TRP A 212 -8.50 21.92 -8.69
C TRP A 212 -8.57 21.23 -7.33
N SER A 213 -7.45 20.67 -6.84
CA SER A 213 -7.30 20.38 -5.41
C SER A 213 -7.35 21.71 -4.65
N HIS A 214 -8.57 22.22 -4.49
CA HIS A 214 -8.95 23.08 -3.40
C HIS A 214 -8.34 22.41 -2.18
N SER A 215 -7.41 23.10 -1.53
CA SER A 215 -6.70 22.58 -0.37
C SER A 215 -7.71 21.96 0.57
N TYR A 216 -7.79 20.62 0.58
CA TYR A 216 -8.67 19.90 1.48
C TYR A 216 -8.43 20.42 2.89
N GLY A 217 -9.48 20.45 3.70
CA GLY A 217 -9.34 20.86 5.09
C GLY A 217 -8.29 19.99 5.78
N VAL A 218 -7.61 20.54 6.78
CA VAL A 218 -6.75 19.74 7.66
C VAL A 218 -7.46 19.61 9.00
N LEU A 219 -7.72 18.38 9.41
CA LEU A 219 -8.26 18.05 10.72
C LEU A 219 -7.14 17.50 11.63
N PRO A 220 -7.19 17.80 12.94
CA PRO A 220 -6.42 17.06 13.93
C PRO A 220 -6.68 15.55 13.80
N MET A 221 -5.62 14.75 13.71
CA MET A 221 -5.71 13.30 13.45
C MET A 221 -6.52 12.56 14.51
N ASP A 222 -6.49 13.02 15.77
CA ASP A 222 -7.25 12.46 16.88
C ASP A 222 -8.77 12.60 16.72
N ARG A 223 -9.22 13.53 15.88
CA ARG A 223 -10.63 13.73 15.51
C ARG A 223 -11.09 12.81 14.38
N ILE A 224 -10.19 12.15 13.67
CA ILE A 224 -10.50 11.18 12.63
C ILE A 224 -10.60 9.80 13.28
N LYS A 225 -11.65 9.05 12.94
CA LYS A 225 -11.93 7.71 13.49
C LYS A 225 -12.31 6.75 12.37
N ASN A 226 -11.75 5.56 12.42
CA ASN A 226 -12.07 4.49 11.47
C ASN A 226 -13.30 3.71 11.93
N LEU A 227 -14.13 3.34 10.96
CA LEU A 227 -15.34 2.54 11.17
C LEU A 227 -15.29 1.34 10.23
N ALA A 228 -15.32 0.14 10.79
CA ALA A 228 -15.49 -1.07 9.99
C ALA A 228 -16.97 -1.24 9.61
N VAL A 229 -17.25 -1.29 8.31
CA VAL A 229 -18.60 -1.54 7.79
C VAL A 229 -18.62 -2.87 7.05
N HIS A 230 -19.38 -3.82 7.58
CA HIS A 230 -19.56 -5.14 6.94
C HIS A 230 -20.72 -5.09 5.95
N PHE A 231 -20.47 -5.53 4.71
CA PHE A 231 -21.47 -5.67 3.66
C PHE A 231 -21.71 -7.17 3.38
N PRO A 232 -22.80 -7.77 3.90
CA PRO A 232 -23.11 -9.18 3.68
C PRO A 232 -23.33 -9.52 2.21
N ASP A 233 -23.13 -10.79 1.86
CA ASP A 233 -23.31 -11.29 0.49
C ASP A 233 -24.71 -11.00 -0.06
N GLU A 234 -25.76 -11.20 0.76
CA GLU A 234 -27.14 -10.89 0.37
C GLU A 234 -27.32 -9.40 0.05
N PHE A 235 -26.66 -8.53 0.81
CA PHE A 235 -26.73 -7.09 0.59
C PHE A 235 -26.03 -6.70 -0.72
N ILE A 236 -24.86 -7.27 -0.98
CA ILE A 236 -24.12 -7.04 -2.25
C ILE A 236 -24.93 -7.56 -3.45
N ALA A 237 -25.55 -8.73 -3.32
CA ALA A 237 -26.42 -9.29 -4.36
C ALA A 237 -27.60 -8.37 -4.66
N ASP A 238 -28.27 -7.86 -3.61
CA ASP A 238 -29.35 -6.89 -3.74
C ASP A 238 -28.90 -5.59 -4.42
N LEU A 239 -27.71 -5.07 -4.08
CA LEU A 239 -27.16 -3.89 -4.73
C LEU A 239 -26.94 -4.12 -6.23
N LYS A 240 -26.31 -5.24 -6.60
CA LYS A 240 -26.08 -5.60 -8.00
C LYS A 240 -27.40 -5.78 -8.76
N ALA A 241 -28.40 -6.41 -8.15
CA ALA A 241 -29.72 -6.58 -8.75
C ALA A 241 -30.40 -5.24 -9.06
N ARG A 242 -30.26 -4.23 -8.18
CA ARG A 242 -30.81 -2.87 -8.38
C ARG A 242 -30.16 -2.12 -9.54
N VAL A 243 -28.95 -2.47 -9.95
CA VAL A 243 -28.28 -1.84 -11.11
C VAL A 243 -28.93 -2.31 -12.43
N GLY A 244 -29.41 -3.56 -12.49
CA GLY A 244 -30.08 -4.12 -13.67
C GLY A 244 -29.16 -4.39 -14.87
N THR A 245 -27.85 -4.14 -14.75
CA THR A 245 -26.82 -4.44 -15.76
C THR A 245 -25.56 -5.00 -15.12
N ARG A 246 -24.63 -5.55 -15.92
CA ARG A 246 -23.35 -6.09 -15.43
C ARG A 246 -22.54 -4.98 -14.74
N CYS A 247 -22.25 -5.16 -13.47
CA CYS A 247 -21.46 -4.25 -12.64
C CYS A 247 -20.53 -5.05 -11.72
N SER A 248 -19.37 -4.50 -11.36
CA SER A 248 -18.46 -5.12 -10.40
C SER A 248 -18.93 -4.88 -8.96
N THR A 249 -18.47 -5.72 -8.01
CA THR A 249 -18.70 -5.48 -6.58
C THR A 249 -18.13 -4.12 -6.16
N PHE A 250 -16.91 -3.81 -6.61
CA PHE A 250 -16.25 -2.53 -6.35
C PHE A 250 -17.09 -1.33 -6.79
N GLN A 251 -17.59 -1.33 -8.03
CA GLN A 251 -18.45 -0.26 -8.55
C GLN A 251 -19.71 -0.08 -7.71
N CYS A 252 -20.33 -1.18 -7.26
CA CYS A 252 -21.54 -1.11 -6.43
C CYS A 252 -21.25 -0.55 -5.03
N LEU A 253 -20.18 -1.01 -4.38
CA LEU A 253 -19.81 -0.54 -3.04
C LEU A 253 -19.36 0.92 -3.07
N LEU A 254 -18.54 1.32 -4.04
CA LEU A 254 -18.14 2.72 -4.24
C LEU A 254 -19.36 3.62 -4.46
N ALA A 255 -20.29 3.22 -5.36
CA ALA A 255 -21.53 3.95 -5.55
C ALA A 255 -22.39 4.01 -4.29
N HIS A 256 -22.37 2.97 -3.44
CA HIS A 256 -23.14 2.93 -2.21
C HIS A 256 -22.57 3.85 -1.12
N ALA A 257 -21.25 3.87 -0.96
CA ALA A 257 -20.54 4.76 -0.05
C ALA A 257 -20.72 6.23 -0.47
N TRP A 258 -20.51 6.52 -1.75
CA TRP A 258 -20.62 7.88 -2.30
C TRP A 258 -22.04 8.45 -2.17
N LYS A 259 -23.08 7.62 -2.33
CA LYS A 259 -24.49 8.06 -2.25
C LYS A 259 -24.87 8.75 -0.93
N LYS A 260 -24.06 8.65 0.14
CA LYS A 260 -24.42 9.16 1.47
C LYS A 260 -23.92 10.57 1.83
N VAL A 261 -23.03 11.22 1.06
CA VAL A 261 -22.36 12.45 1.55
C VAL A 261 -23.07 13.76 1.16
N ARG A 262 -23.71 13.89 -0.01
CA ARG A 262 -24.57 15.06 -0.35
C ARG A 262 -25.53 14.89 -1.53
N ASP A 263 -25.37 13.86 -2.37
CA ASP A 263 -26.09 13.69 -3.65
C ASP A 263 -27.45 13.01 -3.56
N LEU A 264 -28.19 13.43 -2.55
CA LEU A 264 -29.57 13.09 -2.28
C LEU A 264 -30.54 14.05 -3.00
N LEU A 265 -30.22 14.64 -4.16
CA LEU A 265 -31.16 15.58 -4.83
C LEU A 265 -31.54 15.32 -6.30
N SER A 266 -30.96 14.37 -7.07
CA SER A 266 -31.53 14.08 -8.42
C SER A 266 -31.23 12.74 -9.12
N SER A 267 -30.21 11.95 -8.73
CA SER A 267 -29.75 10.81 -9.55
C SER A 267 -30.06 9.42 -8.98
N SER A 268 -30.36 8.45 -9.84
CA SER A 268 -30.64 7.06 -9.44
C SER A 268 -29.36 6.24 -9.22
N TYR A 269 -29.43 5.16 -8.43
CA TYR A 269 -28.28 4.30 -8.12
C TYR A 269 -27.58 3.73 -9.38
N PRO A 270 -28.29 3.26 -10.44
CA PRO A 270 -27.67 2.86 -11.70
C PRO A 270 -26.88 3.99 -12.38
N VAL A 271 -27.34 5.25 -12.28
CA VAL A 271 -26.66 6.40 -12.90
C VAL A 271 -25.29 6.62 -12.25
N VAL A 272 -25.19 6.52 -10.92
CA VAL A 272 -23.91 6.66 -10.20
C VAL A 272 -22.95 5.52 -10.58
N VAL A 273 -23.45 4.28 -10.63
CA VAL A 273 -22.63 3.13 -11.05
C VAL A 273 -22.14 3.27 -12.49
N SER A 274 -22.97 3.79 -13.40
CA SER A 274 -22.57 4.09 -14.77
C SER A 274 -21.51 5.19 -14.83
N ALA A 275 -21.68 6.29 -14.10
CA ALA A 275 -20.69 7.38 -14.06
C ALA A 275 -19.32 6.88 -13.58
N ILE A 276 -19.27 6.06 -12.52
CA ILE A 276 -18.03 5.42 -12.05
C ILE A 276 -17.44 4.52 -13.13
N ARG A 277 -18.27 3.69 -13.77
CA ARG A 277 -17.82 2.77 -14.83
C ARG A 277 -17.20 3.54 -16.00
N ASP A 278 -17.87 4.59 -16.44
CA ASP A 278 -17.45 5.40 -17.57
C ASP A 278 -16.16 6.14 -17.23
N ALA A 279 -16.04 6.70 -16.02
CA ALA A 279 -14.80 7.33 -15.54
C ALA A 279 -13.63 6.34 -15.48
N VAL A 280 -13.84 5.13 -14.94
CA VAL A 280 -12.80 4.08 -14.92
C VAL A 280 -12.40 3.67 -16.34
N ALA A 281 -13.33 3.67 -17.29
CA ALA A 281 -13.05 3.34 -18.68
C ALA A 281 -12.24 4.42 -19.42
N LEU A 282 -12.17 5.65 -18.90
CA LEU A 282 -11.33 6.72 -19.45
C LEU A 282 -9.84 6.53 -19.11
N VAL A 283 -9.52 5.75 -18.07
CA VAL A 283 -8.13 5.41 -17.71
C VAL A 283 -7.72 4.18 -18.52
N ASP A 284 -7.50 4.41 -19.82
CA ASP A 284 -7.12 3.40 -20.80
C ASP A 284 -5.62 3.46 -21.15
N ASP A 285 -5.19 2.65 -22.11
CA ASP A 285 -3.79 2.59 -22.56
C ASP A 285 -3.26 3.96 -23.03
N GLU A 286 -4.10 4.81 -23.63
CA GLU A 286 -3.69 6.14 -24.09
C GLU A 286 -3.54 7.11 -22.92
N TYR A 287 -4.43 7.04 -21.92
CA TYR A 287 -4.26 7.82 -20.69
C TYR A 287 -2.95 7.45 -19.97
N ILE A 288 -2.66 6.16 -19.84
CA ILE A 288 -1.43 5.65 -19.24
C ILE A 288 -0.20 6.08 -20.04
N GLN A 289 -0.22 5.96 -21.36
CA GLN A 289 0.90 6.40 -22.21
C GLN A 289 1.10 7.92 -22.15
N SER A 290 0.02 8.71 -22.13
CA SER A 290 0.07 10.16 -21.92
C SER A 290 0.73 10.51 -20.59
N PHE A 291 0.44 9.76 -19.53
CA PHE A 291 1.03 10.00 -18.22
C PHE A 291 2.53 9.68 -18.19
N ILE A 292 2.94 8.61 -18.88
CA ILE A 292 4.36 8.28 -19.07
C ILE A 292 5.09 9.41 -19.80
N ASP A 293 4.53 9.91 -20.89
CA ASP A 293 5.09 11.03 -21.64
C ASP A 293 5.18 12.30 -20.80
N PHE A 294 4.16 12.56 -19.96
CA PHE A 294 4.16 13.67 -19.02
C PHE A 294 5.32 13.56 -18.04
N GLY A 295 5.54 12.36 -17.49
CA GLY A 295 6.67 12.08 -16.61
C GLY A 295 8.03 12.41 -17.23
N GLU A 296 8.22 12.11 -18.51
CA GLU A 296 9.45 12.43 -19.25
C GLU A 296 9.57 13.92 -19.55
N ALA A 297 8.48 14.58 -19.95
CA ALA A 297 8.47 16.03 -20.17
C ALA A 297 8.82 16.80 -18.87
N GLU A 298 8.24 16.40 -17.74
CA GLU A 298 8.55 16.98 -16.43
C GLU A 298 9.98 16.69 -15.98
N ARG A 299 10.52 15.50 -16.30
CA ARG A 299 11.93 15.20 -16.03
C ARG A 299 12.85 16.20 -16.71
N GLY A 300 12.58 16.55 -17.98
CA GLY A 300 13.33 17.57 -18.71
C GLY A 300 13.29 18.94 -18.03
N VAL A 301 12.10 19.36 -17.57
CA VAL A 301 11.93 20.63 -16.82
C VAL A 301 12.77 20.65 -15.53
N ILE A 302 12.79 19.55 -14.78
CA ILE A 302 13.58 19.45 -13.54
C ILE A 302 15.08 19.47 -13.85
N GLU A 303 15.52 18.82 -14.93
CA GLU A 303 16.92 18.81 -15.36
C GLU A 303 17.41 20.20 -15.81
N ASP A 304 16.50 21.03 -16.35
CA ASP A 304 16.75 22.44 -16.69
C ASP A 304 16.65 23.39 -15.48
N GLY A 305 16.52 22.85 -14.25
CA GLY A 305 16.51 23.61 -13.00
C GLY A 305 15.12 24.02 -12.50
N GLY A 306 14.06 23.48 -13.07
CA GLY A 306 12.68 23.63 -12.58
C GLY A 306 12.42 22.85 -11.28
N GLU A 307 11.38 23.24 -10.56
CA GLU A 307 10.96 22.56 -9.33
C GLU A 307 10.17 21.27 -9.63
N GLU A 308 10.36 20.26 -8.79
CA GLU A 308 9.60 19.02 -8.86
C GLU A 308 8.16 19.24 -8.35
N LEU A 309 7.17 18.88 -9.18
CA LEU A 309 5.76 18.93 -8.76
C LEU A 309 5.45 17.93 -7.66
N ALA A 310 4.69 18.38 -6.67
CA ALA A 310 4.15 17.53 -5.61
C ALA A 310 2.91 16.75 -6.11
N SER A 311 2.76 15.50 -5.64
CA SER A 311 1.58 14.68 -5.88
C SER A 311 0.31 15.26 -5.23
N THR A 312 -0.85 14.98 -5.84
CA THR A 312 -2.18 15.22 -5.26
C THR A 312 -2.59 14.22 -4.17
N ALA A 313 -1.84 13.12 -3.99
CA ALA A 313 -2.10 12.09 -2.98
C ALA A 313 -2.24 12.69 -1.57
N ALA A 314 -3.22 12.20 -0.81
CA ALA A 314 -3.56 12.73 0.49
C ALA A 314 -2.49 12.42 1.55
N THR A 315 -2.33 13.37 2.48
CA THR A 315 -1.46 13.22 3.65
C THR A 315 -2.29 13.03 4.92
N PRO A 316 -1.74 12.45 5.99
CA PRO A 316 -2.39 12.42 7.31
C PRO A 316 -3.00 13.78 7.71
N GLY A 317 -4.25 13.75 8.18
CA GLY A 317 -5.04 14.92 8.54
C GLY A 317 -5.88 15.50 7.39
N THR A 318 -5.72 15.03 6.15
CA THR A 318 -6.53 15.49 5.00
C THR A 318 -8.02 15.19 5.24
N MET A 319 -8.87 16.17 4.90
CA MET A 319 -10.32 16.08 4.95
C MET A 319 -10.89 16.17 3.53
N PHE A 320 -11.20 15.02 2.94
CA PHE A 320 -11.69 14.92 1.55
C PHE A 320 -13.05 15.57 1.36
N CYS A 321 -13.86 15.74 2.41
CA CYS A 321 -15.20 16.32 2.29
C CYS A 321 -15.23 17.59 1.42
N PRO A 322 -16.07 17.64 0.36
CA PRO A 322 -17.20 16.74 0.09
C PRO A 322 -16.88 15.49 -0.75
N ASP A 323 -15.64 15.28 -1.14
CA ASP A 323 -15.17 14.16 -1.95
C ASP A 323 -14.89 12.91 -1.09
N LEU A 324 -14.60 11.78 -1.75
CA LEU A 324 -14.28 10.49 -1.14
C LEU A 324 -13.19 9.79 -1.99
N GLU A 325 -12.22 9.17 -1.32
CA GLU A 325 -11.23 8.28 -1.93
C GLU A 325 -11.50 6.83 -1.48
N VAL A 326 -11.31 5.85 -2.37
CA VAL A 326 -11.54 4.43 -2.05
C VAL A 326 -10.37 3.57 -2.50
N ASP A 327 -9.72 2.96 -1.52
CA ASP A 327 -8.57 2.09 -1.70
C ASP A 327 -9.00 0.62 -1.67
N SER A 328 -9.19 0.04 -2.85
CA SER A 328 -9.74 -1.32 -2.96
C SER A 328 -8.68 -2.41 -2.78
N TRP A 329 -8.76 -3.11 -1.65
CA TRP A 329 -7.99 -4.33 -1.37
C TRP A 329 -8.72 -5.62 -1.81
N LEU A 330 -9.85 -5.51 -2.53
CA LEU A 330 -10.64 -6.67 -2.97
C LEU A 330 -9.88 -7.63 -3.91
N GLY A 331 -8.86 -7.13 -4.60
CA GLY A 331 -8.00 -7.94 -5.48
C GLY A 331 -6.80 -8.57 -4.76
N PHE A 332 -6.68 -8.38 -3.45
CA PHE A 332 -5.54 -8.88 -2.68
C PHE A 332 -5.67 -10.38 -2.42
N ARG A 333 -4.56 -11.12 -2.56
CA ARG A 333 -4.54 -12.59 -2.50
C ARG A 333 -4.48 -13.13 -1.07
N PHE A 334 -5.42 -12.73 -0.22
CA PHE A 334 -5.44 -13.15 1.19
C PHE A 334 -5.45 -14.68 1.35
N HIS A 335 -6.14 -15.40 0.48
CA HIS A 335 -6.21 -16.86 0.54
C HIS A 335 -4.92 -17.58 0.14
N ASP A 336 -4.06 -16.93 -0.67
CA ASP A 336 -2.77 -17.49 -1.08
C ASP A 336 -1.65 -17.17 -0.07
N LEU A 337 -1.90 -16.21 0.83
CA LEU A 337 -1.00 -15.80 1.91
C LEU A 337 -1.03 -16.83 3.05
N ASP A 338 -0.42 -17.98 2.80
CA ASP A 338 -0.40 -19.12 3.72
C ASP A 338 1.04 -19.56 3.99
N PHE A 339 1.51 -19.44 5.22
CA PHE A 339 2.85 -19.84 5.64
C PHE A 339 3.00 -21.35 5.94
N GLY A 340 2.00 -22.16 5.61
CA GLY A 340 1.91 -23.60 5.88
C GLY A 340 0.95 -23.97 7.01
N CYS A 341 0.18 -23.00 7.49
CA CYS A 341 -0.77 -23.11 8.59
C CYS A 341 -2.18 -22.63 8.22
N GLY A 342 -2.43 -22.42 6.93
CA GLY A 342 -3.63 -21.78 6.40
C GLY A 342 -3.49 -20.27 6.20
N PRO A 343 -4.47 -19.64 5.51
CA PRO A 343 -4.49 -18.20 5.30
C PRO A 343 -4.72 -17.44 6.63
N PRO A 344 -4.47 -16.12 6.66
CA PRO A 344 -4.76 -15.30 7.83
C PRO A 344 -6.23 -15.44 8.25
N CYS A 345 -6.48 -15.53 9.56
CA CYS A 345 -7.82 -15.54 10.13
C CYS A 345 -8.44 -14.14 10.20
N ALA A 346 -7.61 -13.08 10.16
CA ALA A 346 -8.06 -11.71 10.07
C ALA A 346 -7.05 -10.83 9.33
N PHE A 347 -7.56 -9.82 8.63
CA PHE A 347 -6.82 -8.65 8.20
C PHE A 347 -7.32 -7.45 9.02
N LEU A 348 -6.39 -6.69 9.59
CA LEU A 348 -6.66 -5.63 10.54
C LEU A 348 -6.18 -4.31 9.91
N PRO A 349 -7.06 -3.52 9.27
CA PRO A 349 -6.66 -2.27 8.66
C PRO A 349 -6.18 -1.30 9.75
N PRO A 350 -4.93 -0.82 9.70
CA PRO A 350 -4.43 0.14 10.68
C PRO A 350 -5.09 1.50 10.52
N ASP A 351 -4.96 2.33 11.55
CA ASP A 351 -5.55 3.65 11.49
C ASP A 351 -4.82 4.54 10.46
N LEU A 352 -5.48 4.81 9.34
CA LEU A 352 -5.08 5.85 8.39
C LEU A 352 -5.86 7.13 8.73
N PRO A 353 -5.22 8.17 9.28
CA PRO A 353 -5.93 9.36 9.77
C PRO A 353 -6.24 10.32 8.61
N ILE A 354 -7.01 9.87 7.63
CA ILE A 354 -7.49 10.65 6.49
C ILE A 354 -9.02 10.56 6.49
N GLU A 355 -9.70 11.70 6.54
CA GLU A 355 -11.17 11.71 6.49
C GLU A 355 -11.64 11.55 5.05
N GLY A 356 -12.58 10.63 4.84
CA GLY A 356 -13.14 10.33 3.53
C GLY A 356 -12.34 9.31 2.71
N ILE A 357 -11.39 8.58 3.32
CA ILE A 357 -10.79 7.39 2.70
C ILE A 357 -11.57 6.12 3.13
N MET A 358 -11.84 5.20 2.19
CA MET A 358 -12.56 3.94 2.44
C MET A 358 -11.77 2.71 1.98
#